data_AF-A0A6F8UPE5-F1
#
_entry.id   AF-A0A6F8UPE5-F1
#
_cell.length_a   1.000
_cell.length_b   1.000
_cell.length_c   1.000
_cell.angle_alpha   90.00
_cell.angle_beta   90.00
_cell.angle_gamma   90.00
#
_symmetry.space_group_name_H-M   'P 1'
#
loop_
_entity.id
_entity.type
_entity.pdbx_description
1 polymer ?
#
loop_
_entity_poly.entity_id
_entity_poly.type
_entity_poly.pdbx_seq_one_letter_code
_entity_poly.pdbx_strand_id
1 'polypeptide(L)'
;MVRTSSKHSAGLFPSEAEIARRLNQEPSEWRAKAAVLERDGMPKVDPIMGGRYWPALLAYFNRRYGIATSSPSALDGMENLDVLR
;
A
#
# COMPACT_ATOMS: atom_id res chain seq x y z
N MET A 1 4.36 33.91 -12.95
CA MET A 1 3.92 32.85 -12.01
C MET A 1 3.39 31.67 -12.82
N VAL A 2 4.21 30.65 -13.06
CA VAL A 2 3.74 29.42 -13.72
C VAL A 2 3.16 28.50 -12.65
N ARG A 3 1.86 28.21 -12.74
CA ARG A 3 1.18 27.17 -11.96
C ARG A 3 0.86 26.03 -12.92
N THR A 4 1.82 25.12 -13.10
CA THR A 4 1.67 23.83 -13.79
C THR A 4 2.62 22.86 -13.03
N SER A 5 2.24 21.68 -12.56
CA SER A 5 1.28 20.71 -13.06
C SER A 5 0.56 19.98 -11.93
N SER A 6 -0.72 19.71 -12.19
CA SER A 6 -1.57 18.82 -11.42
C SER A 6 -0.98 17.39 -11.39
N LYS A 7 -0.86 16.83 -10.18
CA LYS A 7 -0.63 15.40 -9.86
C LYS A 7 0.32 14.67 -10.82
N HIS A 8 1.63 14.80 -10.60
CA HIS A 8 2.55 13.78 -11.07
C HIS A 8 2.09 12.44 -10.49
N SER A 9 1.60 11.57 -11.35
CA SER A 9 1.49 10.13 -11.11
C SER A 9 2.90 9.63 -10.82
N ALA A 10 3.43 9.89 -9.61
CA ALA A 10 4.76 9.41 -9.26
C ALA A 10 4.67 7.90 -9.43
N GLY A 11 5.58 7.38 -10.25
CA GLY A 11 5.50 6.05 -10.83
C GLY A 11 5.29 4.97 -9.76
N LEU A 12 4.97 3.76 -10.21
CA LEU A 12 4.67 2.65 -9.30
C LEU A 12 5.83 2.32 -8.34
N PHE A 13 7.04 2.78 -8.64
CA PHE A 13 8.25 2.65 -7.84
C PHE A 13 8.80 4.02 -7.46
N PRO A 14 8.19 4.74 -6.49
CA PRO A 14 8.77 5.98 -5.98
C PRO A 14 10.00 5.68 -5.11
N SER A 15 10.95 6.61 -5.09
CA SER A 15 12.09 6.58 -4.16
C SER A 15 11.63 6.75 -2.71
N GLU A 16 12.46 6.31 -1.75
CA GLU A 16 12.13 6.40 -0.32
C GLU A 16 11.81 7.83 0.16
N ALA A 17 12.49 8.84 -0.40
CA ALA A 17 12.23 10.24 -0.07
C ALA A 17 10.83 10.70 -0.54
N GLU A 18 10.36 10.21 -1.69
CA GLU A 18 9.01 10.53 -2.19
C GLU A 18 7.95 9.77 -1.37
N ILE A 19 8.22 8.53 -0.96
CA ILE A 19 7.36 7.78 -0.03
C ILE A 19 7.23 8.52 1.29
N ALA A 20 8.35 8.97 1.86
CA ALA A 20 8.37 9.76 3.09
C ALA A 20 7.55 11.04 2.93
N ARG A 21 7.75 11.78 1.83
CA ARG A 21 6.96 12.99 1.54
C ARG A 21 5.46 12.72 1.44
N ARG A 22 5.05 11.63 0.80
CA ARG A 22 3.63 11.22 0.68
C ARG A 22 3.01 10.86 2.03
N LEU A 23 3.78 10.26 2.93
CA LEU A 23 3.35 9.92 4.29
C LEU A 23 3.55 11.08 5.27
N ASN A 24 3.98 12.25 4.78
CA ASN A 24 4.33 13.42 5.58
C ASN A 24 5.34 13.08 6.69
N GLN A 25 6.34 12.27 6.37
CA GLN A 25 7.44 11.87 7.24
C GLN A 25 8.76 12.46 6.73
N GLU A 26 9.70 12.67 7.65
CA GLU A 26 11.08 13.00 7.26
C GLU A 26 11.74 11.76 6.60
N PRO A 27 12.53 11.92 5.52
CA PRO A 27 13.20 10.79 4.85
C PRO A 27 14.11 9.96 5.76
N SER A 28 14.80 10.59 6.72
CA SER A 28 15.71 9.92 7.66
C SER A 28 14.92 9.02 8.62
N GLU A 29 13.86 9.58 9.20
CA GLU A 29 12.92 8.88 10.08
C GLU A 29 12.18 7.76 9.35
N TRP A 30 11.81 8.00 8.09
CA TRP A 30 11.14 7.01 7.27
C TRP A 30 12.01 5.77 7.06
N ARG A 31 13.33 5.91 6.84
CA ARG A 31 14.21 4.74 6.70
C ARG A 31 14.25 3.87 7.95
N ALA A 32 14.35 4.48 9.13
CA ALA A 32 14.34 3.74 10.39
C ALA A 32 13.00 3.02 10.59
N LYS A 33 11.88 3.70 10.33
CA LYS A 33 10.54 3.12 10.40
C LYS A 33 10.37 2.00 9.36
N ALA A 34 10.77 2.22 8.11
CA ALA A 34 10.67 1.25 7.04
C ALA A 34 11.40 -0.07 7.38
N ALA A 35 12.59 0.02 7.98
CA ALA A 35 13.33 -1.17 8.43
C ALA A 35 12.56 -1.98 9.49
N VAL A 36 11.87 -1.31 10.42
CA VAL A 36 11.00 -1.97 11.41
C VAL A 36 9.77 -2.59 10.74
N LEU A 37 9.13 -1.84 9.84
CA LEU A 37 7.94 -2.28 9.12
C LEU A 37 8.23 -3.46 8.18
N GLU A 38 9.43 -3.53 7.60
CA GLU A 38 9.87 -4.68 6.79
C GLU A 38 9.93 -5.98 7.60
N ARG A 39 10.18 -5.90 8.91
CA ARG A 39 10.13 -7.06 9.82
C ARG A 39 8.69 -7.48 10.14
N ASP A 40 7.76 -6.53 10.07
CA ASP A 40 6.32 -6.72 10.26
C ASP A 40 5.59 -7.22 8.99
N GLY A 41 6.30 -7.26 7.84
CA GLY A 41 5.75 -7.74 6.58
C GLY A 41 5.49 -6.66 5.53
N MET A 42 6.02 -5.44 5.72
CA MET A 42 6.01 -4.40 4.70
C MET A 42 6.84 -4.83 3.47
N PRO A 43 6.39 -4.55 2.24
CA PRO A 43 7.15 -4.89 1.03
C PRO A 43 8.55 -4.27 1.04
N LYS A 44 9.55 -5.08 0.68
CA LYS A 44 10.94 -4.68 0.54
C LYS A 44 11.16 -3.88 -0.76
N VAL A 45 12.30 -3.21 -0.85
CA VAL A 45 12.74 -2.56 -2.09
C VAL A 45 13.02 -3.64 -3.13
N ASP A 46 12.49 -3.46 -4.33
CA ASP A 46 12.76 -4.37 -5.45
C ASP A 46 14.17 -4.12 -6.00
N PRO A 47 15.03 -5.15 -6.07
CA PRO A 47 16.42 -4.99 -6.50
C PRO A 47 16.58 -4.67 -7.99
N ILE A 48 15.57 -4.96 -8.83
CA ILE A 48 15.60 -4.72 -10.28
C ILE A 48 15.10 -3.30 -10.57
N MET A 49 14.01 -2.89 -9.92
CA MET A 49 13.39 -1.58 -10.13
C MET A 49 14.00 -0.49 -9.25
N GLY A 50 14.80 -0.85 -8.24
CA GLY A 50 15.46 0.10 -7.34
C GLY A 50 14.51 0.93 -6.47
N GLY A 51 13.25 0.51 -6.37
CA GLY A 51 12.19 1.23 -5.68
C GLY A 51 11.21 0.29 -5.00
N ARG A 52 10.41 0.85 -4.08
CA ARG A 52 9.40 0.09 -3.36
C ARG A 52 8.08 0.19 -4.10
N TYR A 53 7.39 -0.92 -4.32
CA TYR A 53 6.12 -0.91 -5.05
C TYR A 53 5.04 -0.18 -4.23
N TRP A 54 4.64 1.01 -4.68
CA TRP A 54 3.72 1.89 -3.95
C TRP A 54 2.35 1.25 -3.67
N PRO A 55 1.71 0.54 -4.61
CA PRO A 55 0.43 -0.10 -4.35
C PRO A 55 0.52 -1.18 -3.26
N ALA A 56 1.63 -1.92 -3.16
CA ALA A 56 1.81 -2.90 -2.08
C ALA A 56 2.02 -2.21 -0.72
N LEU A 57 2.76 -1.11 -0.68
CA LEU A 57 2.92 -0.31 0.54
C LEU A 57 1.56 0.23 1.03
N LEU A 58 0.75 0.75 0.11
CA LEU A 58 -0.59 1.21 0.40
C LEU A 58 -1.48 0.07 0.90
N ALA A 59 -1.44 -1.11 0.26
CA ALA A 59 -2.19 -2.28 0.69
C ALA A 59 -1.78 -2.77 2.10
N TYR A 60 -0.49 -2.71 2.44
CA TYR A 60 0.00 -3.01 3.78
C TYR A 60 -0.60 -2.05 4.82
N PHE A 61 -0.55 -0.73 4.57
CA PHE A 61 -1.17 0.24 5.49
C PHE A 61 -2.69 0.08 5.55
N ASN A 62 -3.33 -0.22 4.42
CA ASN A 62 -4.77 -0.46 4.35
C ASN A 62 -5.19 -1.63 5.26
N ARG A 63 -4.44 -2.74 5.20
CA ARG A 63 -4.63 -3.89 6.09
C ARG A 63 -4.37 -3.53 7.55
N ARG A 64 -3.29 -2.80 7.82
CA ARG A 64 -2.90 -2.43 9.19
C ARG A 64 -3.91 -1.52 9.89
N TYR A 65 -4.52 -0.60 9.15
CA TYR A 65 -5.54 0.31 9.69
C TYR A 65 -6.98 -0.22 9.56
N GLY A 66 -7.16 -1.46 9.09
CA GLY A 66 -8.49 -2.04 8.90
C GLY A 66 -9.34 -1.36 7.82
N ILE A 67 -8.72 -0.50 7.00
CA ILE A 67 -9.38 0.19 5.87
C ILE A 67 -9.36 -0.72 4.63
N ALA A 68 -8.66 -1.86 4.69
CA ALA A 68 -8.68 -2.89 3.67
C ALA A 68 -10.12 -3.12 3.25
N THR A 69 -10.46 -2.57 2.08
CA THR A 69 -11.54 -3.04 1.23
C THR A 69 -11.12 -4.45 0.88
N SER A 70 -11.33 -5.37 1.82
CA SER A 70 -11.69 -6.72 1.50
C SER A 70 -12.81 -6.53 0.48
N SER A 71 -12.50 -6.64 -0.81
CA SER A 71 -13.51 -7.20 -1.70
C SER A 71 -13.98 -8.43 -0.94
N PRO A 72 -15.27 -8.51 -0.53
CA PRO A 72 -15.74 -9.73 0.06
C PRO A 72 -15.37 -10.81 -0.95
N SER A 73 -14.46 -11.71 -0.58
CA SER A 73 -14.41 -12.99 -1.25
C SER A 73 -15.79 -13.54 -1.01
N ALA A 74 -16.63 -13.48 -2.05
CA ALA A 74 -17.81 -14.30 -2.14
C ALA A 74 -17.33 -15.74 -2.12
N LEU A 75 -17.07 -16.24 -0.92
CA LEU A 75 -17.12 -17.64 -0.57
C LEU A 75 -18.36 -17.78 0.32
N ASP A 76 -19.49 -17.26 -0.16
CA ASP A 76 -20.78 -17.65 0.39
C ASP A 76 -21.09 -19.02 -0.23
N GLY A 77 -20.67 -20.05 0.51
CA GLY A 77 -20.94 -21.43 0.16
C GLY A 77 -22.44 -21.65 0.19
N MET A 78 -23.07 -21.67 -0.99
CA MET A 78 -24.24 -22.45 -1.33
C MET A 78 -25.21 -22.73 -0.16
N GLU A 79 -25.99 -21.72 0.24
CA GLU A 79 -27.15 -21.97 1.08
C GLU A 79 -28.25 -22.63 0.23
N ASN A 80 -28.30 -23.97 0.26
CA ASN A 80 -29.40 -24.74 -0.30
C ASN A 80 -30.63 -24.58 0.61
N LEU A 81 -31.49 -23.61 0.27
CA LEU A 81 -32.74 -23.34 0.97
C LEU A 81 -33.91 -24.17 0.42
N ASP A 82 -33.68 -25.44 0.04
CA ASP A 82 -34.74 -26.36 -0.44
C ASP A 82 -35.27 -27.25 0.70
N VAL A 83 -35.47 -26.66 1.90
CA VAL A 83 -35.98 -27.39 3.07
C VAL A 83 -37.50 -27.32 3.26
N LEU A 84 -38.28 -26.77 2.31
CA LEU A 84 -39.75 -26.81 2.41
C LEU A 84 -40.45 -26.86 1.04
N ARG A 85 -40.59 -28.07 0.45
CA ARG A 85 -41.81 -28.43 -0.30
C ARG A 85 -42.07 -29.93 -0.32
#